data_AF-A0A9E5QCJ8-F1
#
_entry.id   AF-A0A9E5QCJ8-F1
#
_cell.length_a   1.000
_cell.length_b   1.000
_cell.length_c   1.000
_cell.angle_alpha   90.00
_cell.angle_beta   90.00
_cell.angle_gamma   90.00
#
_symmetry.space_group_name_H-M   'P 1'
#
loop_
_entity.id
_entity.type
_entity.pdbx_description
1 polymer ?
#
loop_
_entity_poly.entity_id
_entity_poly.type
_entity_poly.pdbx_seq_one_letter_code
_entity_poly.pdbx_strand_id
1 'polypeptide(L)'
;MASAGDAFTIAEPTLTCKNGGNAKFLAGGEIPIVVQTPFGPEIEYKPYGIQLNMQPVTDENGNISANMLAEVSRLDYSNAVN
;
A
#
# COMPACT_ATOMS: atom_id res chain seq x y z
N MET A 1 30.48 7.05 17.33
CA MET A 1 29.12 6.80 17.83
C MET A 1 28.30 6.36 16.64
N ALA A 2 28.21 5.05 16.41
CA ALA A 2 27.38 4.50 15.34
C ALA A 2 25.97 4.39 15.90
N SER A 3 25.04 5.18 15.38
CA SER A 3 23.61 5.03 15.64
C SER A 3 23.19 3.70 15.03
N ALA A 4 23.03 2.66 15.85
CA ALA A 4 22.40 1.43 15.42
C ALA A 4 20.97 1.77 14.99
N GLY A 5 20.74 1.78 13.68
CA GLY A 5 19.41 1.94 13.12
C GLY A 5 18.70 0.61 13.23
N ASP A 6 17.77 0.47 14.18
CA ASP A 6 16.87 -0.67 14.24
C ASP A 6 15.86 -0.57 13.08
N ALA A 7 16.21 -1.18 11.94
CA ALA A 7 15.30 -1.33 10.82
C ALA A 7 14.39 -2.54 11.08
N PHE A 8 13.12 -2.29 11.37
CA PHE A 8 12.12 -3.36 11.47
C PHE A 8 11.46 -3.56 10.10
N THR A 9 11.59 -4.75 9.53
CA THR A 9 10.81 -5.14 8.34
C THR A 9 9.37 -5.34 8.76
N ILE A 10 8.46 -4.51 8.22
CA ILE A 10 7.06 -4.46 8.67
C ILE A 10 6.17 -5.38 7.82
N ALA A 11 6.59 -5.73 6.60
CA ALA A 11 6.02 -6.83 5.81
C ALA A 11 6.90 -7.23 4.62
N GLU A 12 6.76 -8.49 4.20
CA GLU A 12 7.29 -9.04 2.95
C GLU A 12 6.12 -9.57 2.10
N PRO A 13 5.44 -8.70 1.32
CA PRO A 13 4.33 -9.13 0.48
C PRO A 13 4.82 -9.94 -0.73
N THR A 14 4.14 -11.03 -1.05
CA THR A 14 4.37 -11.82 -2.27
C THR A 14 3.18 -11.68 -3.21
N LEU A 15 3.43 -11.36 -4.49
CA LEU A 15 2.38 -11.15 -5.49
C LEU A 15 2.71 -11.91 -6.78
N THR A 16 1.73 -12.60 -7.33
CA THR A 16 1.86 -13.32 -8.61
C THR A 16 0.88 -12.78 -9.63
N CYS A 17 1.35 -12.48 -10.84
CA CYS A 17 0.50 -12.00 -11.91
C CYS A 17 1.01 -12.41 -13.29
N LYS A 18 0.15 -12.24 -14.30
CA LYS A 18 0.49 -12.54 -15.69
C LYS A 18 1.46 -11.50 -16.25
N ASN A 19 2.26 -11.90 -17.24
CA ASN A 19 3.16 -11.01 -17.98
C ASN A 19 2.40 -9.79 -18.52
N GLY A 20 2.85 -8.57 -18.19
CA GLY A 20 2.21 -7.30 -18.55
C GLY A 20 0.95 -6.95 -17.74
N GLY A 21 0.49 -7.86 -16.88
CA GLY A 21 -0.69 -7.68 -16.04
C GLY A 21 -0.41 -6.75 -14.86
N ASN A 22 -1.37 -5.88 -14.56
CA ASN A 22 -1.32 -5.07 -13.35
C ASN A 22 -1.81 -5.90 -12.15
N ALA A 23 -0.95 -6.08 -11.15
CA ALA A 23 -1.27 -6.74 -9.91
C ALA A 23 -1.36 -5.73 -8.78
N LYS A 24 -2.40 -5.86 -7.94
CA LYS A 24 -2.59 -5.03 -6.76
C LYS A 24 -2.72 -5.92 -5.54
N PHE A 25 -2.02 -5.55 -4.49
CA PHE A 25 -2.08 -6.17 -3.18
C PHE A 25 -2.40 -5.10 -2.16
N LEU A 26 -3.36 -5.38 -1.30
CA LEU A 26 -3.67 -4.57 -0.13
C LEU A 26 -3.71 -5.51 1.08
N ALA A 27 -2.81 -5.27 2.03
CA ALA A 27 -2.82 -5.92 3.34
C ALA A 27 -3.05 -4.87 4.41
N GLY A 28 -4.26 -4.86 4.99
CA GLY A 28 -4.68 -3.87 5.96
C GLY A 28 -6.19 -3.85 6.08
N GLY A 29 -6.77 -2.66 6.19
CA GLY A 29 -8.21 -2.48 6.31
C GLY A 29 -8.66 -1.16 5.71
N GLU A 30 -9.94 -0.84 5.88
CA GLU A 30 -10.53 0.42 5.47
C GLU A 30 -11.07 1.13 6.70
N ILE A 31 -10.90 2.45 6.75
CA ILE A 31 -11.47 3.29 7.81
C ILE A 31 -12.48 4.26 7.18
N PRO A 32 -13.71 4.37 7.73
CA PRO A 32 -14.65 5.38 7.29
C PRO A 32 -14.17 6.77 7.72
N ILE A 33 -14.08 7.69 6.77
CA ILE A 33 -13.85 9.11 6.99
C ILE A 33 -15.10 9.89 6.57
N VAL A 34 -15.49 10.87 7.38
CA VAL A 34 -16.62 11.73 7.06
C VAL A 34 -16.11 12.90 6.24
N VAL A 35 -16.54 12.98 4.99
CA VAL A 35 -16.19 14.06 4.08
C VAL A 35 -17.38 15.00 3.97
N GLN A 36 -17.13 16.30 4.15
CA GLN A 36 -18.15 17.33 4.00
C GLN A 36 -18.28 17.66 2.51
N THR A 37 -19.39 17.28 1.90
CA THR A 37 -19.72 17.62 0.51
C THR A 37 -20.77 18.74 0.47
N PRO A 38 -20.96 19.43 -0.66
CA PRO A 38 -22.01 20.46 -0.80
C PRO A 38 -23.44 19.90 -0.61
N PHE A 39 -23.61 18.58 -0.69
CA PHE A 39 -24.89 17.89 -0.56
C PHE A 39 -25.11 17.28 0.85
N GLY A 40 -24.12 17.39 1.74
CA GLY A 40 -24.16 16.85 3.10
C GLY A 40 -22.92 16.00 3.47
N PRO A 41 -22.87 15.48 4.71
CA PRO A 41 -21.80 14.58 5.13
C PRO A 41 -21.91 13.23 4.41
N GLU A 42 -20.85 12.83 3.71
CA GLU A 42 -20.71 11.54 3.06
C GLU A 42 -19.65 10.70 3.77
N ILE A 43 -19.85 9.38 3.82
CA ILE A 43 -18.89 8.45 4.42
C ILE A 43 -18.06 7.86 3.28
N GLU A 44 -16.77 8.19 3.24
CA GLU A 44 -15.81 7.61 2.30
C GLU A 44 -14.93 6.60 3.04
N TYR A 45 -14.66 5.44 2.43
CA TYR A 45 -13.79 4.42 3.02
C TYR A 45 -12.37 4.58 2.48
N LYS A 46 -11.44 4.95 3.35
CA LYS A 46 -10.03 5.10 2.99
C LYS A 46 -9.25 3.84 3.37
N PRO A 47 -8.58 3.16 2.42
CA PRO A 47 -7.73 2.02 2.75
C PRO A 47 -6.48 2.46 3.50
N TYR A 48 -6.06 1.65 4.47
CA TYR A 48 -4.79 1.80 5.19
C TYR A 48 -4.10 0.44 5.27
N GLY A 49 -2.80 0.46 5.58
CA GLY A 49 -1.95 -0.72 5.60
C GLY A 49 -0.94 -0.68 4.47
N ILE A 50 -0.66 -1.85 3.89
CA ILE A 50 0.39 -2.03 2.91
C ILE A 50 -0.26 -2.21 1.55
N GLN A 51 0.01 -1.28 0.65
CA GLN A 51 -0.43 -1.35 -0.73
C GLN A 51 0.78 -1.60 -1.63
N LEU A 52 0.73 -2.66 -2.43
CA LEU A 52 1.74 -2.95 -3.45
C LEU A 52 1.05 -3.04 -4.81
N ASN A 53 1.46 -2.19 -5.73
CA ASN A 53 1.10 -2.28 -7.13
C ASN A 53 2.33 -2.71 -7.91
N MET A 54 2.21 -3.78 -8.68
CA MET A 54 3.31 -4.35 -9.45
C MET A 54 2.83 -4.65 -10.87
N GLN A 55 3.66 -4.29 -11.85
CA GLN A 55 3.48 -4.67 -13.24
C GLN A 55 4.79 -5.28 -13.76
N PRO A 56 4.94 -6.61 -13.73
CA PRO A 56 6.08 -7.28 -14.30
C PRO A 56 5.86 -7.54 -15.79
N VAL A 57 6.90 -7.27 -16.58
CA VAL A 57 6.97 -7.55 -18.01
C VAL A 57 8.18 -8.44 -18.25
N THR A 58 7.96 -9.53 -18.97
CA THR A 58 9.00 -10.48 -19.38
C THR A 58 9.32 -10.26 -20.85
N ASP A 59 10.61 -10.15 -21.15
CA ASP A 59 11.16 -10.07 -22.51
C ASP A 59 11.32 -11.47 -23.14
N GLU A 60 11.45 -11.55 -24.46
CA GLU A 60 11.66 -12.81 -25.21
C GLU A 60 12.91 -13.57 -24.77
N ASN A 61 13.89 -12.85 -24.21
CA ASN A 61 15.12 -13.40 -23.64
C ASN A 61 14.94 -13.94 -22.20
N GLY A 62 13.74 -13.88 -21.64
CA GLY A 62 13.44 -14.32 -20.27
C GLY A 62 13.80 -13.32 -19.16
N ASN A 63 14.20 -12.09 -19.53
CA ASN A 63 14.45 -11.03 -18.56
C ASN A 63 13.13 -10.51 -17.97
N ILE A 64 13.09 -10.27 -16.66
CA ILE A 64 11.92 -9.73 -15.97
C ILE A 64 12.20 -8.29 -15.56
N SER A 65 11.42 -7.36 -16.10
CA SER A 65 11.40 -5.96 -15.71
C SER A 65 10.10 -5.68 -14.98
N ALA A 66 10.16 -5.24 -13.73
CA ALA A 66 8.97 -4.95 -12.94
C ALA A 66 8.93 -3.49 -12.52
N ASN A 67 7.82 -2.83 -12.83
CA ASN A 67 7.49 -1.54 -12.24
C ASN A 67 6.73 -1.79 -10.93
N MET A 68 7.25 -1.27 -9.81
CA MET A 68 6.71 -1.51 -8.48
C MET A 68 6.47 -0.19 -7.74
N LEU A 69 5.29 -0.07 -7.16
CA LEU A 69 4.89 1.01 -6.25
C LEU A 69 4.46 0.37 -4.94
N ALA A 70 5.23 0.59 -3.88
CA ALA A 70 4.91 0.15 -2.54
C ALA A 70 4.58 1.35 -1.66
N GLU A 71 3.43 1.32 -1.01
CA GLU A 71 2.99 2.33 -0.05
C GLU A 71 2.71 1.64 1.29
N VAL A 72 3.17 2.27 2.38
CA VAL A 72 2.90 1.82 3.74
C VAL A 72 2.22 2.95 4.49
N SER A 73 0.96 2.72 4.84
CA SER A 73 0.10 3.64 5.57
C SER A 73 -0.27 3.03 6.91
N ARG A 74 0.02 3.73 8.01
CA ARG A 74 -0.37 3.33 9.37
C ARG A 74 -1.38 4.32 9.93
N LEU A 75 -2.33 3.80 10.70
CA LEU A 75 -3.23 4.66 11.48
C LEU A 75 -2.41 5.36 12.56
N ASP A 76 -2.47 6.69 12.57
CA ASP A 76 -1.89 7.51 13.63
C ASP A 76 -2.90 7.64 14.78
N TYR A 77 -2.68 6.87 15.84
CA TYR A 77 -3.50 6.92 17.06
C TYR A 77 -3.06 8.04 18.02
N SER A 78 -2.03 8.82 17.69
CA SER A 78 -1.55 9.92 18.55
C SER A 78 -2.54 11.08 18.61
N ASN A 79 -3.43 11.18 17.61
CA ASN A 79 -4.56 12.12 17.59
C ASN A 79 -5.88 11.46 18.01
N ALA A 80 -5.85 10.31 18.69
CA ALA A 80 -7.03 9.76 19.34
C ALA A 80 -7.41 10.69 20.51
N VAL A 81 -8.27 11.66 20.22
CA VAL A 81 -8.94 12.46 21.24
C VAL A 81 -9.85 11.54 22.04
N ASN A 82 -9.53 11.37 23.33
CA ASN A 82 -10.32 10.65 24.32
C ASN A 82 -11.40 11.56 24.92
#